data_AF-A0A0W0EZT2-F1
#
_entry.id   AF-A0A0W0EZT2-F1
#
_cell.length_a   1.000
_cell.length_b   1.000
_cell.length_c   1.000
_cell.angle_alpha   90.00
_cell.angle_beta   90.00
_cell.angle_gamma   90.00
#
_symmetry.space_group_name_H-M   'P 1'
#
loop_
_entity.id
_entity.type
_entity.pdbx_description
1 polymer ?
#
loop_
_entity_poly.entity_id
_entity_poly.type
_entity_poly.pdbx_seq_one_letter_code
_entity_poly.pdbx_strand_id
1 'polypeptide(L)'
;MMLVLKIPLLGLDIACLLAATETSPSPAPGYSRRRSERFLLAALPILDTITIFAFTLETLIIILTSLRLRHLASFLMLRGTPESLHTNPHFFTGTMIMCMAAIMRYSCIQCIRPFPSPNANSNSSATPKTSDSTLVFRGPYKIVRHPLYSSRLIAELGLFLIFSAKGTWIAESGVLDTGLGQLGVVLWLVVCASKDTILLRRRIPREEGMLKRAFGKEWVEYRKKVMWKLVPGVY
;
A
#
# COMPACT_ATOMS: atom_id res chain seq x y z
N MET A 1 -19.14 23.71 5.10
CA MET A 1 -17.74 24.03 5.47
C MET A 1 -16.92 22.78 5.82
N MET A 2 -17.46 21.82 6.59
CA MET A 2 -16.71 20.60 6.97
C MET A 2 -16.37 19.65 5.81
N LEU A 3 -17.18 19.60 4.73
CA LEU A 3 -16.91 18.71 3.59
C LEU A 3 -15.63 19.08 2.82
N VAL A 4 -15.31 20.39 2.73
CA VAL A 4 -14.10 20.88 2.05
C VAL A 4 -12.83 20.43 2.77
N LEU A 5 -12.89 20.23 4.10
CA LEU A 5 -11.77 19.69 4.88
C LEU A 5 -11.45 18.23 4.55
N LYS A 6 -12.33 17.52 3.84
CA LYS A 6 -12.09 16.16 3.38
C LYS A 6 -11.14 16.11 2.17
N ILE A 7 -11.11 17.16 1.34
CA ILE A 7 -10.23 17.26 0.16
C ILE A 7 -8.74 17.02 0.51
N PRO A 8 -8.13 17.72 1.49
CA PRO A 8 -6.73 17.46 1.84
C PRO A 8 -6.51 16.05 2.39
N LEU A 9 -7.51 15.43 3.05
CA LEU A 9 -7.41 14.06 3.54
C LEU A 9 -7.40 13.06 2.38
N LEU A 10 -8.27 13.23 1.37
CA LEU A 10 -8.28 12.40 0.17
C LEU A 10 -6.95 12.52 -0.61
N GLY A 11 -6.40 13.75 -0.71
CA GLY A 11 -5.07 13.98 -1.27
C GLY A 11 -3.96 13.28 -0.48
N LEU A 12 -4.03 13.31 0.85
CA LEU A 12 -3.11 12.60 1.74
C LEU A 12 -3.21 11.08 1.57
N ASP A 13 -4.41 10.53 1.44
CA ASP A 13 -4.65 9.10 1.22
C ASP A 13 -4.06 8.64 -0.13
N ILE A 14 -4.22 9.44 -1.20
CA ILE A 14 -3.55 9.20 -2.49
C ILE A 14 -2.03 9.19 -2.33
N ALA A 15 -1.47 10.19 -1.64
CA ALA A 15 -0.02 10.28 -1.43
C ALA A 15 0.49 9.07 -0.61
N CYS A 16 -0.24 8.65 0.43
CA CYS A 16 0.10 7.48 1.24
C CYS A 16 0.02 6.19 0.42
N LEU A 17 -0.96 6.04 -0.47
CA LEU A 17 -1.09 4.90 -1.36
C LEU A 17 0.07 4.82 -2.36
N LEU A 18 0.45 5.95 -2.96
CA LEU A 18 1.61 6.02 -3.86
C LEU A 18 2.90 5.66 -3.13
N ALA A 19 3.12 6.23 -1.94
CA ALA A 19 4.25 5.87 -1.10
C ALA A 19 4.24 4.38 -0.74
N ALA A 20 3.07 3.81 -0.45
CA ALA A 20 2.88 2.38 -0.12
C ALA A 20 3.19 1.43 -1.30
N THR A 21 3.11 1.93 -2.54
CA THR A 21 3.21 1.14 -3.78
C THR A 21 4.53 1.34 -4.51
N GLU A 22 5.30 2.40 -4.20
CA GLU A 22 6.67 2.60 -4.72
C GLU A 22 7.48 1.32 -4.63
N THR A 23 8.00 0.86 -5.77
CA THR A 23 8.41 -0.52 -5.97
C THR A 23 9.50 -0.96 -4.99
N SER A 24 9.31 -2.14 -4.39
CA SER A 24 10.40 -2.83 -3.71
C SER A 24 11.57 -3.03 -4.69
N PRO A 25 12.83 -2.99 -4.21
CA PRO A 25 14.00 -3.13 -5.07
C PRO A 25 13.89 -4.37 -5.95
N SER A 26 14.42 -4.25 -7.18
CA SER A 26 14.37 -5.30 -8.19
C SER A 26 14.75 -6.65 -7.61
N PRO A 27 14.04 -7.72 -7.99
CA PRO A 27 14.30 -9.03 -7.44
C PRO A 27 15.75 -9.46 -7.72
N ALA A 28 16.34 -10.21 -6.80
CA ALA A 28 17.74 -10.64 -6.92
C ALA A 28 17.99 -11.43 -8.22
N PRO A 29 19.22 -11.40 -8.76
CA PRO A 29 19.59 -12.17 -9.95
C PRO A 29 19.24 -13.65 -9.78
N GLY A 30 18.62 -14.27 -10.79
CA GLY A 30 18.12 -15.66 -10.73
C GLY A 30 16.71 -15.83 -10.15
N TYR A 31 16.02 -14.74 -9.80
CA TYR A 31 14.63 -14.79 -9.36
C TYR A 31 13.66 -14.95 -10.54
N SER A 32 13.17 -16.17 -10.77
CA SER A 32 12.08 -16.42 -11.72
C SER A 32 10.71 -16.35 -11.03
N ARG A 33 9.81 -15.47 -11.52
CA ARG A 33 8.43 -15.38 -11.03
C ARG A 33 7.57 -16.50 -11.61
N ARG A 34 6.71 -17.10 -10.79
CA ARG A 34 5.70 -18.05 -11.31
C ARG A 34 4.66 -17.31 -12.16
N ARG A 35 3.97 -18.06 -13.03
CA ARG A 35 2.91 -17.49 -13.90
C ARG A 35 1.82 -16.77 -13.12
N SER A 36 1.32 -17.34 -12.03
CA SER A 36 0.29 -16.72 -11.18
C SER A 36 0.77 -15.44 -10.47
N GLU A 37 2.04 -15.40 -10.05
CA GLU A 37 2.63 -14.17 -9.49
C GLU A 37 2.70 -13.06 -10.53
N ARG A 38 3.04 -13.39 -11.79
CA ARG A 38 3.08 -12.40 -12.88
C ARG A 38 1.71 -11.78 -13.15
N PHE A 39 0.66 -12.60 -13.22
CA PHE A 39 -0.70 -12.11 -13.40
C PHE A 39 -1.14 -11.18 -12.26
N LEU A 40 -0.93 -11.59 -11.01
CA LEU A 40 -1.30 -10.77 -9.86
C LEU A 40 -0.52 -9.47 -9.80
N LEU A 41 0.78 -9.50 -10.10
CA LEU A 41 1.62 -8.30 -10.13
C LEU A 41 1.23 -7.34 -11.26
N ALA A 42 0.70 -7.85 -12.38
CA ALA A 42 0.12 -7.03 -13.43
C ALA A 42 -1.23 -6.40 -13.01
N ALA A 43 -1.98 -7.06 -12.12
CA ALA A 43 -3.25 -6.54 -11.61
C ALA A 43 -3.09 -5.46 -10.52
N LEU A 44 -1.99 -5.48 -9.75
CA LEU A 44 -1.76 -4.48 -8.68
C LEU A 44 -1.82 -3.02 -9.15
N PRO A 45 -1.07 -2.58 -10.20
CA PRO A 45 -1.15 -1.19 -10.64
C PRO A 45 -2.56 -0.81 -11.13
N ILE A 46 -3.32 -1.77 -11.67
CA ILE A 46 -4.71 -1.57 -12.07
C ILE A 46 -5.58 -1.28 -10.84
N LEU A 47 -5.44 -2.09 -9.78
CA LEU A 47 -6.16 -1.86 -8.51
C LEU A 47 -5.81 -0.51 -7.89
N ASP A 48 -4.52 -0.18 -7.84
CA ASP A 48 -4.06 1.10 -7.29
C ASP A 48 -4.60 2.27 -8.13
N THR A 49 -4.65 2.13 -9.46
CA THR A 49 -5.26 3.13 -10.36
C THR A 49 -6.76 3.29 -10.12
N ILE A 50 -7.52 2.19 -9.97
CA ILE A 50 -8.95 2.23 -9.65
C ILE A 50 -9.18 2.93 -8.30
N THR A 51 -8.32 2.66 -7.33
CA THR A 51 -8.37 3.24 -5.98
C THR A 51 -8.13 4.75 -6.02
N ILE A 52 -7.09 5.19 -6.74
CA ILE A 52 -6.80 6.62 -6.96
C ILE A 52 -7.96 7.29 -7.70
N PHE A 53 -8.51 6.63 -8.73
CA PHE A 53 -9.66 7.13 -9.46
C PHE A 53 -10.85 7.39 -8.52
N ALA A 54 -11.18 6.46 -7.62
CA ALA A 54 -12.24 6.66 -6.64
C ALA A 54 -12.01 7.90 -5.74
N PHE A 55 -10.78 8.10 -5.23
CA PHE A 55 -10.45 9.28 -4.43
C PHE A 55 -10.51 10.60 -5.22
N THR A 56 -10.03 10.60 -6.46
CA THR A 56 -10.07 11.78 -7.33
C THR A 56 -11.51 12.13 -7.73
N LEU A 57 -12.35 11.12 -7.99
CA LEU A 57 -13.76 11.30 -8.30
C LEU A 57 -14.52 11.89 -7.12
N GLU A 58 -14.30 11.38 -5.91
CA GLU A 58 -14.90 11.94 -4.70
C GLU A 58 -14.46 13.40 -4.48
N THR A 59 -13.17 13.69 -4.69
CA THR A 59 -12.64 15.06 -4.60
C THR A 59 -13.31 15.98 -5.61
N LEU A 60 -13.48 15.54 -6.86
CA LEU A 60 -14.16 16.31 -7.91
C LEU A 60 -15.61 16.60 -7.54
N ILE A 61 -16.34 15.62 -7.01
CA ILE A 61 -17.74 15.79 -6.59
C ILE A 61 -17.84 16.83 -5.46
N ILE A 62 -16.93 16.78 -4.48
CA ILE A 62 -16.90 17.76 -3.37
C ILE A 62 -16.63 19.18 -3.91
N ILE A 63 -15.72 19.33 -4.88
CA ILE A 63 -15.42 20.61 -5.52
C ILE A 63 -16.64 21.13 -6.30
N LEU A 64 -17.26 20.31 -7.15
CA LEU A 64 -18.44 20.69 -7.92
C LEU A 64 -19.60 21.12 -7.02
N THR A 65 -19.80 20.39 -5.91
CA THR A 65 -20.81 20.73 -4.90
C THR A 65 -20.50 22.06 -4.22
N SER A 66 -19.23 22.34 -3.93
CA SER A 66 -18.77 23.61 -3.33
C SER A 66 -18.93 24.80 -4.29
N LEU A 67 -18.79 24.56 -5.60
CA LEU A 67 -19.05 25.55 -6.66
C LEU A 67 -20.54 25.73 -7.00
N ARG A 68 -21.45 25.08 -6.25
CA ARG A 68 -22.91 25.08 -6.49
C ARG A 68 -23.32 24.46 -7.84
N LEU A 69 -22.44 23.70 -8.50
CA LEU A 69 -22.71 22.99 -9.75
C LEU A 69 -23.37 21.62 -9.50
N ARG A 70 -24.52 21.63 -8.81
CA ARG A 70 -25.16 20.42 -8.26
C ARG A 70 -25.61 19.42 -9.33
N HIS A 71 -26.02 19.89 -10.51
CA HIS A 71 -26.42 19.01 -11.60
C HIS A 71 -25.24 18.14 -12.10
N LEU A 72 -24.03 18.72 -12.17
CA LEU A 72 -22.83 17.98 -12.57
C LEU A 72 -22.37 17.02 -11.47
N ALA A 73 -22.43 17.45 -10.20
CA ALA A 73 -22.10 16.59 -9.07
C ALA A 73 -23.06 15.38 -8.98
N SER A 74 -24.36 15.60 -9.21
CA SER A 74 -25.38 14.54 -9.18
C SER A 74 -25.25 13.58 -10.36
N PHE A 75 -24.79 14.04 -11.53
CA PHE A 75 -24.51 13.16 -12.67
C PHE A 75 -23.41 12.12 -12.37
N LEU A 76 -22.46 12.45 -11.50
CA LEU A 76 -21.39 11.56 -11.06
C LEU A 76 -21.79 10.63 -9.90
N MET A 77 -22.97 10.85 -9.32
CA MET A 77 -23.60 9.94 -8.37
C MET A 77 -24.56 9.04 -9.15
N LEU A 78 -24.34 7.72 -9.18
CA LEU A 78 -25.18 6.80 -9.97
C LEU A 78 -26.65 6.83 -9.54
N ARG A 79 -26.90 6.75 -8.22
CA ARG A 79 -28.24 6.80 -7.60
C ARG A 79 -28.28 7.66 -6.33
N GLY A 80 -27.13 8.14 -5.86
CA GLY A 80 -26.99 8.92 -4.63
C GLY A 80 -27.11 10.43 -4.82
N THR A 81 -27.03 11.16 -3.70
CA THR A 81 -27.03 12.63 -3.66
C THR A 81 -25.68 13.15 -3.19
N PRO A 82 -25.09 14.19 -3.81
CA PRO A 82 -23.81 14.76 -3.36
C PRO A 82 -23.81 15.21 -1.88
N GLU A 83 -24.96 15.57 -1.34
CA GLU A 83 -25.15 15.99 0.05
C GLU A 83 -24.96 14.87 1.08
N SER A 84 -25.01 13.60 0.68
CA SER A 84 -24.76 12.48 1.59
C SER A 84 -23.27 12.27 1.85
N LEU A 85 -22.39 12.89 1.06
CA LEU A 85 -20.96 12.88 1.33
C LEU A 85 -20.66 13.70 2.59
N HIS A 86 -20.00 13.06 3.54
CA HIS A 86 -19.57 13.70 4.78
C HIS A 86 -18.31 13.01 5.30
N THR A 87 -17.68 13.64 6.30
CA THR A 87 -16.52 13.07 6.96
C THR A 87 -16.97 12.24 8.16
N ASN A 88 -16.56 10.99 8.21
CA ASN A 88 -16.92 10.05 9.26
C ASN A 88 -15.70 9.77 10.16
N PRO A 89 -15.84 9.67 11.49
CA PRO A 89 -14.75 9.20 12.36
C PRO A 89 -14.06 7.91 11.88
N HIS A 90 -14.83 6.98 11.30
CA HIS A 90 -14.28 5.75 10.69
C HIS A 90 -13.32 6.04 9.53
N PHE A 91 -13.64 7.03 8.69
CA PHE A 91 -12.75 7.48 7.61
C PHE A 91 -11.41 7.96 8.18
N PHE A 92 -11.44 8.79 9.22
CA PHE A 92 -10.21 9.27 9.88
C PHE A 92 -9.36 8.15 10.45
N THR A 93 -9.96 7.12 11.05
CA THR A 93 -9.19 5.96 11.53
C THR A 93 -8.47 5.26 10.40
N GLY A 94 -9.11 5.12 9.24
CA GLY A 94 -8.47 4.56 8.04
C GLY A 94 -7.33 5.43 7.50
N THR A 95 -7.52 6.74 7.39
CA THR A 95 -6.47 7.70 7.00
C THR A 95 -5.26 7.63 7.96
N MET A 96 -5.48 7.57 9.27
CA MET A 96 -4.38 7.46 10.25
C MET A 96 -3.58 6.16 10.07
N ILE A 97 -4.27 5.04 9.80
CA ILE A 97 -3.62 3.75 9.51
C ILE A 97 -2.84 3.81 8.19
N MET A 98 -3.37 4.47 7.16
CA MET A 98 -2.67 4.73 5.89
C MET A 98 -1.39 5.55 6.10
N CYS A 99 -1.44 6.62 6.88
CA CYS A 99 -0.26 7.42 7.21
C CYS A 99 0.78 6.61 7.98
N MET A 100 0.36 5.82 8.98
CA MET A 100 1.25 4.92 9.72
C MET A 100 1.94 3.92 8.78
N ALA A 101 1.20 3.34 7.84
CA ALA A 101 1.76 2.43 6.84
C ALA A 101 2.80 3.11 5.93
N ALA A 102 2.50 4.33 5.45
CA ALA A 102 3.40 5.11 4.61
C ALA A 102 4.69 5.47 5.36
N ILE A 103 4.59 5.93 6.61
CA ILE A 103 5.75 6.24 7.48
C ILE A 103 6.59 4.99 7.71
N MET A 104 5.96 3.88 8.10
CA MET A 104 6.66 2.61 8.33
C MET A 104 7.41 2.17 7.07
N ARG A 105 6.76 2.25 5.91
CA ARG A 105 7.39 1.90 4.64
C ARG A 105 8.58 2.80 4.30
N TYR A 106 8.41 4.11 4.45
CA TYR A 106 9.48 5.08 4.26
C TYR A 106 10.68 4.74 5.15
N SER A 107 10.46 4.47 6.44
CA SER A 107 11.52 4.03 7.36
C SER A 107 12.22 2.75 6.89
N CYS A 108 11.48 1.78 6.33
CA CYS A 108 12.08 0.56 5.78
C CYS A 108 12.97 0.83 4.56
N ILE A 109 12.51 1.67 3.63
CA ILE A 109 13.26 2.03 2.43
C ILE A 109 14.56 2.74 2.82
N GLN A 110 14.50 3.66 3.78
CA GLN A 110 15.70 4.34 4.30
C GLN A 110 16.67 3.38 4.99
N CYS A 111 16.17 2.30 5.60
CA CYS A 111 17.04 1.26 6.16
C CYS A 111 17.77 0.45 5.07
N ILE A 112 17.16 0.23 3.91
CA ILE A 112 17.74 -0.55 2.80
C ILE A 112 18.65 0.30 1.90
N ARG A 113 18.34 1.60 1.71
CA ARG A 113 19.15 2.48 0.87
C ARG A 113 20.59 2.54 1.42
N PRO A 114 21.61 2.35 0.56
CA PRO A 114 23.00 2.56 0.97
C PRO A 114 23.16 3.99 1.50
N PHE A 115 23.87 4.16 2.62
CA PHE A 115 24.28 5.50 3.02
C PHE A 115 25.21 6.08 1.93
N PRO A 116 25.04 7.35 1.52
CA PRO A 116 26.05 8.02 0.73
C PRO A 116 27.37 7.99 1.51
N SER A 117 28.37 7.28 0.98
CA SER A 117 29.71 7.33 1.57
C SER A 117 30.25 8.74 1.40
N PRO A 118 30.84 9.38 2.44
CA PRO A 118 31.50 10.68 2.31
C PRO A 118 32.62 10.70 1.25
N ASN A 119 33.09 9.52 0.83
CA ASN A 119 34.15 9.34 -0.15
C ASN A 119 33.63 8.96 -1.55
N ALA A 120 32.31 9.01 -1.79
CA ALA A 120 31.73 8.75 -3.11
C ALA A 120 32.01 9.94 -4.05
N ASN A 121 33.04 9.79 -4.87
CA ASN A 121 33.37 10.71 -5.95
C ASN A 121 32.17 10.92 -6.89
N SER A 122 31.84 12.20 -7.14
CA SER A 122 30.68 12.72 -7.88
C SER A 122 30.56 12.29 -9.34
N ASN A 123 31.45 11.41 -9.82
CA ASN A 123 31.57 11.07 -11.25
C ASN A 123 31.23 9.60 -11.55
N SER A 124 30.78 8.83 -10.55
CA SER A 124 30.35 7.46 -10.75
C SER A 124 28.82 7.37 -10.78
N SER A 125 28.26 7.46 -11.99
CA SER A 125 26.94 6.93 -12.34
C SER A 125 26.94 5.39 -12.31
N ALA A 126 27.55 4.81 -11.28
CA ALA A 126 27.64 3.39 -11.08
C ALA A 126 26.51 2.97 -10.14
N THR A 127 25.51 2.29 -10.71
CA THR A 127 24.62 1.41 -9.97
C THR A 127 25.46 0.55 -9.01
N PRO A 128 25.14 0.50 -7.71
CA PRO A 128 25.96 -0.25 -6.75
C PRO A 128 25.96 -1.73 -7.16
N LYS A 129 27.16 -2.22 -7.48
CA LYS A 129 27.43 -3.61 -7.86
C LYS A 129 27.03 -4.50 -6.68
N THR A 130 26.13 -5.44 -6.95
CA THR A 130 25.45 -6.34 -6.01
C THR A 130 26.35 -7.46 -5.46
N SER A 131 27.50 -7.14 -4.85
CA SER A 131 28.36 -8.16 -4.20
C SER A 131 28.48 -8.00 -2.68
N ASP A 132 28.27 -6.80 -2.14
CA ASP A 132 28.38 -6.53 -0.70
C ASP A 132 27.02 -6.13 -0.09
N SER A 133 25.94 -6.82 -0.44
CA SER A 133 24.67 -6.60 0.24
C SER A 133 24.82 -7.08 1.68
N THR A 134 24.97 -6.18 2.64
CA THR A 134 24.98 -6.51 4.07
C THR A 134 23.57 -6.82 4.55
N LEU A 135 23.45 -7.69 5.56
CA LEU A 135 22.14 -7.97 6.16
C LEU A 135 21.67 -6.75 6.96
N VAL A 136 20.49 -6.21 6.60
CA VAL A 136 19.96 -5.00 7.24
C VAL A 136 19.38 -5.33 8.62
N PHE A 137 20.04 -4.87 9.68
CA PHE A 137 19.61 -5.02 11.08
C PHE A 137 19.36 -3.68 11.79
N ARG A 138 18.56 -2.79 11.18
CA ARG A 138 18.27 -1.45 11.74
C ARG A 138 16.84 -1.02 11.51
N GLY A 139 16.38 -0.09 12.35
CA GLY A 139 15.01 0.43 12.29
C GLY A 139 13.96 -0.69 12.45
N PRO A 140 12.89 -0.70 11.63
CA PRO A 140 11.82 -1.71 11.71
C PRO A 140 12.31 -3.16 11.59
N TYR A 141 13.46 -3.41 10.95
CA TYR A 141 14.07 -4.74 10.81
C TYR A 141 14.57 -5.33 12.13
N LYS A 142 14.67 -4.54 13.21
CA LYS A 142 14.96 -5.07 14.55
C LYS A 142 13.73 -5.71 15.21
N ILE A 143 12.54 -5.38 14.73
CA ILE A 143 11.27 -5.80 15.33
C ILE A 143 10.65 -6.94 14.52
N VAL A 144 10.59 -6.83 13.19
CA VAL A 144 10.06 -7.89 12.32
C VAL A 144 10.98 -8.13 11.13
N ARG A 145 10.99 -9.36 10.60
CA ARG A 145 11.90 -9.72 9.49
C ARG A 145 11.52 -9.08 8.15
N HIS A 146 10.22 -8.88 7.89
CA HIS A 146 9.73 -8.31 6.63
C HIS A 146 8.81 -7.08 6.84
N PRO A 147 9.34 -5.98 7.41
CA PRO A 147 8.53 -4.81 7.74
C PRO A 147 7.95 -4.09 6.49
N LEU A 148 8.59 -4.22 5.32
CA LEU A 148 8.04 -3.75 4.03
C LEU A 148 6.73 -4.45 3.63
N TYR A 149 6.59 -5.72 4.01
CA TYR A 149 5.37 -6.48 3.76
C TYR A 149 4.32 -6.14 4.81
N SER A 150 4.71 -6.00 6.08
CA SER A 150 3.82 -5.49 7.14
C SER A 150 3.22 -4.14 6.78
N SER A 151 4.03 -3.18 6.31
CA SER A 151 3.54 -1.86 5.92
C SER A 151 2.49 -1.93 4.81
N ARG A 152 2.63 -2.87 3.85
CA ARG A 152 1.63 -3.02 2.77
C ARG A 152 0.31 -3.58 3.29
N LEU A 153 0.35 -4.54 4.21
CA LEU A 153 -0.86 -5.10 4.85
C LEU A 153 -1.57 -4.05 5.71
N ILE A 154 -0.81 -3.21 6.42
CA ILE A 154 -1.37 -2.10 7.20
C ILE A 154 -2.04 -1.06 6.27
N ALA A 155 -1.41 -0.70 5.15
CA ALA A 155 -2.02 0.21 4.17
C ALA A 155 -3.34 -0.36 3.61
N GLU A 156 -3.37 -1.65 3.31
CA GLU A 156 -4.57 -2.32 2.81
C GLU A 156 -5.70 -2.32 3.84
N LEU A 157 -5.40 -2.53 5.12
CA LEU A 157 -6.35 -2.36 6.22
C LEU A 157 -6.89 -0.92 6.30
N GLY A 158 -6.02 0.09 6.22
CA GLY A 158 -6.42 1.49 6.22
C GLY A 158 -7.37 1.81 5.06
N LEU A 159 -7.08 1.29 3.88
CA LEU A 159 -7.92 1.47 2.69
C LEU A 159 -9.29 0.81 2.83
N PHE A 160 -9.35 -0.39 3.42
CA PHE A 160 -10.63 -1.05 3.73
C PHE A 160 -11.50 -0.20 4.66
N LEU A 161 -10.90 0.39 5.69
CA LEU A 161 -11.62 1.24 6.65
C LEU A 161 -12.11 2.53 6.00
N ILE A 162 -11.31 3.13 5.10
CA ILE A 162 -11.73 4.30 4.32
C ILE A 162 -12.93 3.95 3.45
N PHE A 163 -12.85 2.90 2.62
CA PHE A 163 -13.90 2.55 1.66
C PHE A 163 -15.17 1.97 2.29
N SER A 164 -15.09 1.41 3.49
CA SER A 164 -16.28 0.99 4.25
C SER A 164 -16.91 2.12 5.07
N ALA A 165 -16.29 3.31 5.14
CA ALA A 165 -16.85 4.43 5.85
C ALA A 165 -18.05 5.03 5.10
N LYS A 166 -19.14 5.29 5.85
CA LYS A 166 -20.28 6.08 5.35
C LYS A 166 -19.84 7.48 4.96
N GLY A 167 -20.53 8.08 4.00
CA GLY A 167 -20.17 9.41 3.49
C GLY A 167 -19.01 9.41 2.48
N THR A 168 -18.52 8.24 2.04
CA THR A 168 -17.59 8.11 0.91
C THR A 168 -18.35 7.89 -0.39
N TRP A 169 -17.70 8.17 -1.53
CA TRP A 169 -18.33 7.97 -2.83
C TRP A 169 -18.73 6.51 -3.07
N ILE A 170 -17.91 5.54 -2.64
CA ILE A 170 -18.24 4.12 -2.82
C ILE A 170 -19.51 3.74 -2.03
N ALA A 171 -19.64 4.22 -0.79
CA ALA A 171 -20.81 3.94 0.04
C ALA A 171 -22.08 4.65 -0.45
N GLU A 172 -21.95 5.89 -0.93
CA GLU A 172 -23.10 6.78 -1.11
C GLU A 172 -23.50 7.01 -2.59
N SER A 173 -22.63 6.67 -3.56
CA SER A 173 -22.92 6.92 -4.99
C SER A 173 -24.04 6.03 -5.55
N GLY A 174 -24.40 4.95 -4.86
CA GLY A 174 -25.27 3.89 -5.38
C GLY A 174 -24.54 2.88 -6.28
N VAL A 175 -23.21 2.95 -6.39
CA VAL A 175 -22.43 1.94 -7.13
C VAL A 175 -22.62 0.53 -6.56
N LEU A 176 -22.73 0.43 -5.23
CA LEU A 176 -22.96 -0.85 -4.52
C LEU A 176 -24.38 -1.39 -4.69
N ASP A 177 -25.33 -0.59 -5.20
CA ASP A 177 -26.68 -1.04 -5.54
C ASP A 177 -26.74 -1.71 -6.92
N THR A 178 -25.63 -1.68 -7.66
CA THR A 178 -25.49 -2.30 -8.98
C THR A 178 -24.72 -3.61 -8.89
N GLY A 179 -25.14 -4.61 -9.67
CA GLY A 179 -24.42 -5.90 -9.73
C GLY A 179 -22.97 -5.75 -10.21
N LEU A 180 -22.70 -4.78 -11.09
CA LEU A 180 -21.35 -4.47 -11.57
C LEU A 180 -20.46 -3.87 -10.46
N GLY A 181 -20.98 -2.95 -9.66
CA GLY A 181 -20.23 -2.39 -8.53
C GLY A 181 -19.93 -3.42 -7.44
N GLN A 182 -20.91 -4.26 -7.11
CA GLN A 182 -20.73 -5.37 -6.18
C GLN A 182 -19.67 -6.36 -6.69
N LEU A 183 -19.75 -6.75 -7.98
CA LEU A 183 -18.74 -7.59 -8.61
C LEU A 183 -17.35 -6.94 -8.56
N GLY A 184 -17.26 -5.63 -8.82
CA GLY A 184 -16.01 -4.88 -8.74
C GLY A 184 -15.37 -4.95 -7.35
N VAL A 185 -16.14 -4.75 -6.28
CA VAL A 185 -15.66 -4.86 -4.90
C VAL A 185 -15.24 -6.30 -4.57
N VAL A 186 -16.01 -7.31 -4.98
CA VAL A 186 -15.66 -8.72 -4.78
C VAL A 186 -14.37 -9.07 -5.50
N LEU A 187 -14.20 -8.63 -6.76
CA LEU A 187 -12.96 -8.86 -7.51
C LEU A 187 -11.76 -8.17 -6.87
N TRP A 188 -11.94 -6.93 -6.41
CA TRP A 188 -10.91 -6.19 -5.68
C TRP A 188 -10.47 -6.97 -4.43
N LEU A 189 -11.43 -7.43 -3.61
CA LEU A 189 -11.19 -8.24 -2.41
C LEU A 189 -10.47 -9.56 -2.72
N VAL A 190 -10.88 -10.26 -3.77
CA VAL A 190 -10.29 -11.54 -4.19
C VAL A 190 -8.84 -11.35 -4.63
N VAL A 191 -8.52 -10.29 -5.38
CA VAL A 191 -7.14 -10.03 -5.82
C VAL A 191 -6.26 -9.68 -4.61
N CYS A 192 -6.76 -8.85 -3.69
CA CYS A 192 -6.11 -8.52 -2.42
C CYS A 192 -5.78 -9.78 -1.60
N ALA A 193 -6.78 -10.60 -1.30
CA ALA A 193 -6.61 -11.84 -0.54
C ALA A 193 -5.68 -12.85 -1.25
N SER A 194 -5.75 -12.94 -2.58
CA SER A 194 -4.89 -13.81 -3.39
C SER A 194 -3.42 -13.38 -3.30
N LYS A 195 -3.17 -12.07 -3.42
CA LYS A 195 -1.84 -11.47 -3.29
C LYS A 195 -1.24 -11.77 -1.91
N ASP A 196 -2.01 -11.57 -0.84
CA ASP A 196 -1.54 -11.80 0.54
C ASP A 196 -1.29 -13.28 0.83
N THR A 197 -2.15 -14.16 0.32
CA THR A 197 -1.95 -15.60 0.44
C THR A 197 -0.64 -16.04 -0.25
N ILE A 198 -0.35 -15.53 -1.44
CA ILE A 198 0.91 -15.82 -2.14
C ILE A 198 2.10 -15.23 -1.39
N LEU A 199 1.97 -14.01 -0.87
CA LEU A 199 2.99 -13.37 -0.06
C LEU A 199 3.38 -14.25 1.13
N LEU A 200 2.39 -14.67 1.93
CA LEU A 200 2.59 -15.46 3.15
C LEU A 200 3.11 -16.87 2.86
N ARG A 201 2.50 -17.59 1.91
CA ARG A 201 2.78 -19.01 1.68
C ARG A 201 3.96 -19.28 0.76
N ARG A 202 4.33 -18.32 -0.10
CA ARG A 202 5.34 -18.53 -1.15
C ARG A 202 6.46 -17.53 -1.09
N ARG A 203 6.13 -16.24 -1.10
CA ARG A 203 7.14 -15.18 -1.26
C ARG A 203 8.05 -15.10 -0.03
N ILE A 204 7.48 -15.05 1.17
CA ILE A 204 8.25 -14.99 2.42
C ILE A 204 9.16 -16.22 2.59
N PRO A 205 8.67 -17.48 2.52
CA PRO A 205 9.55 -18.66 2.65
C PRO A 205 10.67 -18.69 1.61
N ARG A 206 10.37 -18.29 0.36
CA ARG A 206 11.37 -18.24 -0.70
C ARG A 206 12.44 -17.18 -0.43
N GLU A 207 12.03 -16.00 0.02
CA GLU A 207 12.93 -14.90 0.37
C GLU A 207 13.81 -15.26 1.58
N GLU A 208 13.24 -15.82 2.65
CA GLU A 208 14.02 -16.33 3.79
C GLU A 208 15.03 -17.43 3.36
N GLY A 209 14.65 -18.28 2.41
CA GLY A 209 15.55 -19.29 1.84
C GLY A 209 16.69 -18.68 1.01
N MET A 210 16.43 -17.60 0.28
CA MET A 210 17.46 -16.83 -0.43
C MET A 210 18.40 -16.12 0.55
N LEU A 211 17.86 -15.47 1.58
CA LEU A 211 18.64 -14.82 2.63
C LEU A 211 19.51 -15.83 3.38
N LYS A 212 18.98 -17.02 3.72
CA LYS A 212 19.77 -18.10 4.33
C LYS A 212 20.93 -18.56 3.45
N ARG A 213 20.71 -18.67 2.13
CA ARG A 213 21.78 -19.07 1.19
C ARG A 213 22.83 -17.99 1.01
N ALA A 214 22.43 -16.71 1.00
CA ALA A 214 23.35 -15.58 0.83
C ALA A 214 24.18 -15.28 2.08
N PHE A 215 23.55 -15.31 3.27
CA PHE A 215 24.16 -14.83 4.52
C PHE A 215 24.53 -15.94 5.52
N GLY A 216 24.10 -17.18 5.28
CA GLY A 216 24.50 -18.34 6.09
C GLY A 216 24.26 -18.15 7.60
N LYS A 217 25.35 -18.10 8.38
CA LYS A 217 25.32 -17.98 9.85
C LYS A 217 24.71 -16.66 10.33
N GLU A 218 25.01 -15.55 9.65
CA GLU A 218 24.50 -14.22 10.04
C GLU A 218 22.97 -14.17 9.99
N TRP A 219 22.37 -14.75 8.96
CA TRP A 219 20.91 -14.90 8.87
C TRP A 219 20.32 -15.75 10.01
N VAL A 220 21.01 -16.84 10.39
CA VAL A 220 20.55 -17.71 11.48
C VAL A 220 20.55 -16.96 12.82
N GLU A 221 21.59 -16.17 13.08
CA GLU A 221 21.66 -15.34 14.29
C GLU A 221 20.61 -14.22 14.29
N TYR A 222 20.43 -13.55 13.16
CA TYR A 222 19.39 -12.55 12.98
C TYR A 222 18.00 -13.13 13.26
N ARG A 223 17.70 -14.30 12.69
CA ARG A 223 16.41 -14.97 12.87
C ARG A 223 16.11 -15.31 14.33
N LYS A 224 17.14 -15.63 15.12
CA LYS A 224 17.02 -15.89 16.57
C LYS A 224 16.70 -14.62 17.35
N LYS A 225 17.24 -13.47 16.94
CA LYS A 225 16.98 -12.18 17.58
C LYS A 225 15.62 -11.60 17.19
N VAL A 226 15.26 -11.70 15.91
CA VAL A 226 14.01 -11.16 15.34
C VAL A 226 13.10 -12.32 14.99
N MET A 227 12.27 -12.72 15.96
CA MET A 227 11.49 -13.95 15.89
C MET A 227 10.30 -13.84 14.91
N TRP A 228 9.69 -12.66 14.81
CA TRP A 228 8.49 -12.40 14.05
C TRP A 228 8.78 -12.03 12.59
N LYS A 229 7.99 -12.55 11.66
CA LYS A 229 8.10 -12.28 10.22
C LYS A 229 7.42 -11.00 9.83
N LEU A 230 6.20 -10.77 10.32
CA LEU A 230 5.33 -9.67 9.90
C LEU A 230 4.68 -8.94 11.07
N VAL A 231 4.08 -9.67 12.01
CA VAL A 231 3.26 -9.11 13.08
C VAL A 231 3.78 -9.64 14.41
N PRO A 232 4.30 -8.76 15.30
CA PRO A 232 4.75 -9.16 16.62
C PRO A 232 3.66 -9.92 17.38
N GLY A 233 4.02 -11.07 17.93
CA GLY A 233 3.11 -11.95 18.68
C GLY A 233 2.23 -12.87 17.83
N VAL A 234 2.20 -12.73 16.50
CA VAL A 234 1.33 -13.54 15.60
C VAL A 234 2.13 -14.34 14.59
N TYR A 235 2.96 -13.69 13.77
CA TYR A 235 3.68 -14.32 12.65
C TYR A 235 5.01 -13.65 12.39
#